data_AF-A0A8B3K926-F1
#
_entry.id   AF-A0A8B3K926-F1
#
_cell.length_a   1.000
_cell.length_b   1.000
_cell.length_c   1.000
_cell.angle_alpha   90.00
_cell.angle_beta   90.00
_cell.angle_gamma   90.00
#
_symmetry.space_group_name_H-M   'P 1'
#
loop_
_entity.id
_entity.type
_entity.pdbx_description
1 polymer ?
#
loop_
_entity_poly.entity_id
_entity_poly.type
_entity_poly.pdbx_seq_one_letter_code
_entity_poly.pdbx_strand_id
1 'polypeptide(L)'
;MHAYLHCLSHSPLVGYVDPAQEVLDEVNGVIASARERIAAFSPELVVLFAPDHYNGFFYDVMPPFCLGVGATAIGDFGSAAGELPVPVELAEACAHAVMKSGIDLAVSYCMQVDHGFAQPLEFLLGGLDKVPVLPVFINGVATPLPGFQRTRMLGEAIGRFTSTLNKRVLFLGSGGLSHQPPVPELAKADAHMRDRLLGSGKDLPASERELRQQRVISAAEKFVEDQRTLHPLNPIWDNQFMTLLEQGRIQELDAVSNEELSAIAGKSTHEIKTWVAAFAAISTFGNWRSEGRYYRPIPEWIAGFGSLSARTEN
;
A
#
# COMPACT_ATOMS: atom_id res chain seq x y z
N MET A 1 18.48 18.23 -1.39
CA MET A 1 17.17 17.72 -1.83
C MET A 1 16.58 16.98 -0.64
N HIS A 2 15.32 17.22 -0.28
CA HIS A 2 14.77 16.69 0.96
C HIS A 2 13.63 15.73 0.64
N ALA A 3 13.80 14.47 1.05
CA ALA A 3 12.75 13.47 0.97
C ALA A 3 12.49 12.87 2.35
N TYR A 4 11.22 12.58 2.60
CA TYR A 4 10.77 11.80 3.73
C TYR A 4 9.99 10.61 3.21
N LEU A 5 10.05 9.51 3.94
CA LEU A 5 9.36 8.28 3.65
C LEU A 5 8.60 7.86 4.90
N HIS A 6 7.36 7.41 4.72
CA HIS A 6 6.65 6.67 5.75
C HIS A 6 5.89 5.50 5.13
N CYS A 7 6.08 4.31 5.68
CA CYS A 7 5.29 3.13 5.33
C CYS A 7 4.39 2.74 6.49
N LEU A 8 3.15 2.35 6.20
CA LEU A 8 2.11 2.03 7.18
C LEU A 8 1.19 0.92 6.65
N SER A 9 0.85 -0.06 7.50
CA SER A 9 -0.21 -1.04 7.22
C SER A 9 -1.59 -0.35 7.09
N HIS A 10 -2.48 -0.86 6.22
CA HIS A 10 -3.81 -0.26 5.95
C HIS A 10 -4.99 -1.21 6.22
N SER A 11 -5.00 -1.94 7.33
CA SER A 11 -6.08 -2.92 7.52
C SER A 11 -7.47 -2.24 7.45
N PRO A 12 -8.40 -2.74 6.60
CA PRO A 12 -9.76 -2.21 6.53
C PRO A 12 -10.59 -2.53 7.79
N LEU A 13 -10.04 -3.33 8.72
CA LEU A 13 -10.71 -3.79 9.93
C LEU A 13 -10.55 -2.85 11.13
N VAL A 14 -9.73 -1.80 11.01
CA VAL A 14 -9.62 -0.74 12.01
C VAL A 14 -11.00 -0.13 12.24
N GLY A 15 -11.47 -0.12 13.49
CA GLY A 15 -12.80 0.35 13.87
C GLY A 15 -13.92 -0.70 13.75
N TYR A 16 -13.63 -1.93 13.31
CA TYR A 16 -14.60 -3.02 13.20
C TYR A 16 -14.29 -4.18 14.14
N VAL A 17 -13.06 -4.69 14.08
CA VAL A 17 -12.59 -5.80 14.91
C VAL A 17 -11.32 -5.31 15.56
N ASP A 18 -11.48 -4.47 16.58
CA ASP A 18 -10.35 -3.82 17.21
C ASP A 18 -9.73 -4.69 18.31
N PRO A 19 -8.38 -4.68 18.45
CA PRO A 19 -7.72 -5.32 19.57
C PRO A 19 -8.03 -4.63 20.89
N ALA A 20 -7.47 -5.16 21.99
CA ALA A 20 -7.55 -4.53 23.30
C ALA A 20 -7.12 -3.04 23.25
N GLN A 21 -7.74 -2.21 24.10
CA GLN A 21 -7.55 -0.75 24.08
C GLN A 21 -6.09 -0.34 24.18
N GLU A 22 -5.26 -1.06 24.95
CA GLU A 22 -3.84 -0.76 25.08
C GLU A 22 -3.09 -0.89 23.75
N VAL A 23 -3.50 -1.84 22.90
CA VAL A 23 -2.94 -2.04 21.56
C VAL A 23 -3.40 -0.94 20.60
N LEU A 24 -4.67 -0.54 20.69
CA LEU A 24 -5.18 0.59 19.93
C LEU A 24 -4.44 1.88 20.27
N ASP A 25 -4.25 2.16 21.57
CA ASP A 25 -3.54 3.34 22.04
C ASP A 25 -2.08 3.34 21.57
N GLU A 26 -1.43 2.16 21.58
CA GLU A 26 -0.08 1.96 21.04
C GLU A 26 -0.01 2.32 19.55
N VAL A 27 -0.90 1.76 18.72
CA VAL A 27 -0.96 2.03 17.27
C VAL A 27 -1.30 3.50 16.99
N ASN A 28 -2.28 4.05 17.70
CA ASN A 28 -2.68 5.46 17.58
C ASN A 28 -1.53 6.41 17.94
N GLY A 29 -0.75 6.08 18.97
CA GLY A 29 0.46 6.82 19.35
C GLY A 29 1.54 6.79 18.28
N VAL A 30 1.74 5.64 17.61
CA VAL A 30 2.67 5.50 16.48
C VAL A 30 2.25 6.36 15.30
N ILE A 31 0.96 6.32 14.93
CA ILE A 31 0.38 7.13 13.84
C ILE A 31 0.48 8.62 14.16
N ALA A 32 0.13 9.03 15.38
CA ALA A 32 0.23 10.43 15.82
C ALA A 32 1.68 10.94 15.74
N SER A 33 2.64 10.13 16.22
CA SER A 33 4.05 10.49 16.16
C SER A 33 4.56 10.58 14.71
N ALA A 34 4.09 9.71 13.81
CA ALA A 34 4.41 9.77 12.39
C ALA A 34 3.84 11.04 11.74
N ARG A 35 2.59 11.37 12.04
CA ARG A 35 1.92 12.60 11.60
C ARG A 35 2.68 13.85 12.04
N GLU A 36 3.17 13.90 13.28
CA GLU A 36 4.00 15.03 13.75
C GLU A 36 5.29 15.17 12.95
N ARG A 37 6.00 14.06 12.68
CA ARG A 37 7.23 14.09 11.87
C ARG A 37 6.97 14.50 10.43
N ILE A 38 5.89 14.02 9.82
CA ILE A 38 5.47 14.41 8.47
C ILE A 38 5.08 15.89 8.42
N ALA A 39 4.33 16.39 9.41
CA ALA A 39 3.99 17.80 9.51
C ALA A 39 5.24 18.68 9.64
N ALA A 40 6.22 18.26 10.45
CA ALA A 40 7.50 18.94 10.59
C ALA A 40 8.33 18.94 9.30
N PHE A 41 8.26 17.87 8.50
CA PHE A 41 8.87 17.80 7.17
C PHE A 41 8.18 18.73 6.15
N SER A 42 6.88 19.03 6.35
CA SER A 42 6.07 19.95 5.54
C SER A 42 6.10 19.59 4.04
N PRO A 43 5.57 18.43 3.63
CA PRO A 43 5.64 17.97 2.25
C PRO A 43 4.89 18.88 1.27
N GLU A 44 5.44 19.01 0.06
CA GLU A 44 4.84 19.76 -1.06
C GLU A 44 4.25 18.83 -2.13
N LEU A 45 4.64 17.55 -2.07
CA LEU A 45 4.19 16.50 -2.97
C LEU A 45 4.21 15.18 -2.22
N VAL A 46 3.15 14.39 -2.37
CA VAL A 46 3.09 13.01 -1.94
C VAL A 46 3.21 12.10 -3.15
N VAL A 47 4.06 11.08 -3.07
CA VAL A 47 4.01 9.92 -3.97
C VAL A 47 3.52 8.74 -3.13
N LEU A 48 2.33 8.25 -3.43
CA LEU A 48 1.68 7.19 -2.65
C LEU A 48 1.68 5.89 -3.46
N PHE A 49 2.47 4.93 -3.00
CA PHE A 49 2.45 3.55 -3.48
C PHE A 49 1.45 2.75 -2.66
N ALA A 50 0.43 2.21 -3.32
CA ALA A 50 -0.60 1.40 -2.65
C ALA A 50 -1.12 0.29 -3.58
N PRO A 51 -1.60 -0.83 -3.03
CA PRO A 51 -2.39 -1.79 -3.78
C PRO A 51 -3.85 -1.29 -3.95
N ASP A 52 -4.65 -2.10 -4.64
CA ASP A 52 -6.11 -2.00 -4.71
C ASP A 52 -6.66 -3.42 -4.50
N HIS A 53 -7.82 -3.50 -3.87
CA HIS A 53 -8.39 -4.77 -3.43
C HIS A 53 -9.59 -5.15 -4.30
N TYR A 54 -9.52 -5.07 -5.64
CA TYR A 54 -10.69 -5.29 -6.51
C TYR A 54 -11.80 -4.28 -6.25
N ASN A 55 -11.44 -3.00 -6.26
CA ASN A 55 -12.35 -1.87 -6.16
C ASN A 55 -12.17 -0.94 -7.38
N GLY A 56 -10.92 -0.64 -7.74
CA GLY A 56 -10.56 0.08 -8.97
C GLY A 56 -9.94 -0.81 -10.06
N PHE A 57 -9.24 -1.89 -9.67
CA PHE A 57 -8.51 -2.76 -10.60
C PHE A 57 -9.04 -4.19 -10.59
N PHE A 58 -9.33 -4.73 -11.78
CA PHE A 58 -9.96 -6.04 -11.97
C PHE A 58 -9.28 -6.81 -13.11
N TYR A 59 -9.64 -8.08 -13.32
CA TYR A 59 -9.05 -8.91 -14.37
C TYR A 59 -9.49 -8.53 -15.80
N ASP A 60 -10.44 -7.61 -15.97
CA ASP A 60 -10.74 -7.02 -17.28
C ASP A 60 -9.53 -6.24 -17.82
N VAL A 61 -8.85 -5.49 -16.95
CA VAL A 61 -7.53 -4.88 -17.18
C VAL A 61 -6.76 -4.81 -15.87
N MET A 62 -5.76 -5.69 -15.70
CA MET A 62 -4.90 -5.76 -14.50
C MET A 62 -3.43 -5.50 -14.87
N PRO A 63 -2.95 -4.24 -14.80
CA PRO A 63 -1.53 -3.95 -15.02
C PRO A 63 -0.70 -4.29 -13.77
N PRO A 64 0.61 -4.55 -13.90
CA PRO A 64 1.49 -4.67 -12.73
C PRO A 64 1.61 -3.35 -11.96
N PHE A 65 1.60 -2.22 -12.69
CA PHE A 65 1.70 -0.87 -12.14
C PHE A 65 0.79 0.09 -12.90
N CYS A 66 0.19 1.05 -12.20
CA CYS A 66 -0.57 2.14 -12.82
C CYS A 66 -0.33 3.46 -12.07
N LEU A 67 -0.08 4.55 -12.80
CA LEU A 67 -0.06 5.90 -12.24
C LEU A 67 -1.39 6.60 -12.55
N GLY A 68 -2.04 7.15 -11.52
CA GLY A 68 -3.21 8.00 -11.70
C GLY A 68 -2.80 9.41 -12.12
N VAL A 69 -3.30 9.88 -13.26
CA VAL A 69 -3.30 11.29 -13.69
C VAL A 69 -4.56 12.00 -13.19
N GLY A 70 -5.61 11.23 -12.90
CA GLY A 70 -6.75 11.64 -12.07
C GLY A 70 -7.17 10.45 -11.21
N ALA A 71 -7.61 10.70 -9.97
CA ALA A 71 -7.99 9.63 -9.06
C ALA A 71 -9.11 10.03 -8.08
N THR A 72 -9.96 9.06 -7.73
CA THR A 72 -11.08 9.23 -6.80
C THR A 72 -11.13 8.06 -5.83
N ALA A 73 -11.07 8.35 -4.53
CA ALA A 73 -11.28 7.37 -3.47
C ALA A 73 -12.76 7.01 -3.33
N ILE A 74 -13.05 5.71 -3.25
CA ILE A 74 -14.44 5.21 -3.24
C ILE A 74 -15.10 5.22 -1.86
N GLY A 75 -14.32 5.35 -0.78
CA GLY A 75 -14.81 5.33 0.61
C GLY A 75 -15.32 3.97 1.09
N ASP A 76 -14.63 2.89 0.76
CA ASP A 76 -14.93 1.57 1.32
C ASP A 76 -14.45 1.46 2.77
N PHE A 77 -15.08 0.56 3.54
CA PHE A 77 -14.78 0.32 4.95
C PHE A 77 -14.80 1.58 5.84
N GLY A 78 -15.54 2.62 5.45
CA GLY A 78 -15.62 3.87 6.22
C GLY A 78 -14.41 4.80 6.06
N SER A 79 -13.52 4.53 5.11
CA SER A 79 -12.46 5.46 4.70
C SER A 79 -13.03 6.68 3.97
N ALA A 80 -12.24 7.73 3.85
CA ALA A 80 -12.63 8.92 3.10
C ALA A 80 -12.93 8.60 1.63
N ALA A 81 -14.03 9.18 1.14
CA ALA A 81 -14.38 9.22 -0.28
C ALA A 81 -14.08 10.61 -0.86
N GLY A 82 -13.71 10.67 -2.13
CA GLY A 82 -13.55 11.93 -2.85
C GLY A 82 -12.36 11.97 -3.79
N GLU A 83 -12.21 13.08 -4.49
CA GLU A 83 -11.10 13.29 -5.43
C GLU A 83 -9.78 13.45 -4.70
N LEU A 84 -8.73 12.81 -5.23
CA LEU A 84 -7.36 13.09 -4.82
C LEU A 84 -6.84 14.30 -5.62
N PRO A 85 -6.08 15.22 -5.00
CA PRO A 85 -5.53 16.40 -5.67
C PRO A 85 -4.32 16.02 -6.53
N VAL A 86 -4.55 15.33 -7.66
CA VAL A 86 -3.49 14.91 -8.57
C VAL A 86 -3.00 16.09 -9.42
N PRO A 87 -1.72 16.48 -9.37
CA PRO A 87 -1.18 17.50 -10.26
C PRO A 87 -0.96 16.92 -11.67
N VAL A 88 -1.96 17.09 -12.55
CA VAL A 88 -2.06 16.44 -13.87
C VAL A 88 -0.75 16.52 -14.68
N GLU A 89 -0.21 17.72 -14.91
CA GLU A 89 0.99 17.90 -15.74
C GLU A 89 2.22 17.22 -15.12
N LEU A 90 2.28 17.19 -13.79
CA LEU A 90 3.35 16.52 -13.07
C LEU A 90 3.21 15.00 -13.13
N ALA A 91 1.99 14.48 -13.06
CA ALA A 91 1.70 13.06 -13.22
C ALA A 91 2.05 12.57 -14.64
N GLU A 92 1.70 13.33 -15.66
CA GLU A 92 2.08 13.04 -17.06
C GLU A 92 3.60 13.07 -17.24
N ALA A 93 4.28 14.09 -16.72
CA ALA A 93 5.74 14.18 -16.77
C ALA A 93 6.42 13.00 -16.04
N CYS A 94 5.87 12.59 -14.90
CA CYS A 94 6.32 11.40 -14.16
C CYS A 94 6.17 10.14 -15.01
N ALA A 95 4.99 9.93 -15.62
CA ALA A 95 4.72 8.78 -16.48
C ALA A 95 5.72 8.71 -17.65
N HIS A 96 5.98 9.83 -18.32
CA HIS A 96 6.97 9.91 -19.38
C HIS A 96 8.39 9.56 -18.90
N ALA A 97 8.80 10.06 -17.73
CA ALA A 97 10.11 9.76 -17.15
C ALA A 97 10.27 8.27 -16.78
N VAL A 98 9.21 7.66 -16.24
CA VAL A 98 9.19 6.24 -15.88
C VAL A 98 9.25 5.36 -17.13
N MET A 99 8.45 5.65 -18.16
CA MET A 99 8.50 4.94 -19.44
C MET A 99 9.88 5.06 -20.10
N LYS A 100 10.47 6.27 -20.11
CA LYS A 100 11.84 6.48 -20.62
C LYS A 100 12.90 5.69 -19.85
N SER A 101 12.62 5.34 -18.59
CA SER A 101 13.49 4.50 -17.75
C SER A 101 13.31 2.98 -18.00
N GLY A 102 12.49 2.58 -18.98
CA GLY A 102 12.29 1.18 -19.36
C GLY A 102 11.26 0.42 -18.51
N ILE A 103 10.35 1.14 -17.84
CA ILE A 103 9.20 0.55 -17.13
C ILE A 103 7.92 0.77 -17.92
N ASP A 104 7.26 -0.31 -18.32
CA ASP A 104 5.93 -0.28 -18.93
C ASP A 104 4.89 0.07 -17.86
N LEU A 105 4.53 1.34 -17.80
CA LEU A 105 3.63 1.90 -16.80
C LEU A 105 2.25 2.17 -17.43
N ALA A 106 1.19 1.60 -16.88
CA ALA A 106 -0.16 2.00 -17.24
C ALA A 106 -0.48 3.39 -16.65
N VAL A 107 -1.34 4.15 -17.33
CA VAL A 107 -1.81 5.45 -16.87
C VAL A 107 -3.32 5.47 -16.87
N SER A 108 -3.93 6.00 -15.81
CA SER A 108 -5.38 6.20 -15.72
C SER A 108 -5.71 7.65 -15.39
N TYR A 109 -6.60 8.26 -16.17
CA TYR A 109 -7.10 9.62 -15.94
C TYR A 109 -8.32 9.65 -15.02
N CYS A 110 -8.84 8.48 -14.65
CA CYS A 110 -10.03 8.31 -13.84
C CYS A 110 -9.86 7.10 -12.90
N MET A 111 -8.71 7.04 -12.22
CA MET A 111 -8.35 5.91 -11.36
C MET A 111 -9.26 5.86 -10.13
N GLN A 112 -10.03 4.79 -9.97
CA GLN A 112 -10.72 4.53 -8.71
C GLN A 112 -9.71 3.90 -7.75
N VAL A 113 -9.71 4.36 -6.50
CA VAL A 113 -8.84 3.84 -5.44
C VAL A 113 -9.64 3.56 -4.18
N ASP A 114 -9.18 2.62 -3.37
CA ASP A 114 -9.85 2.20 -2.15
C ASP A 114 -9.12 2.63 -0.88
N HIS A 115 -9.51 2.06 0.26
CA HIS A 115 -8.91 2.29 1.58
C HIS A 115 -7.38 2.15 1.60
N GLY A 116 -6.78 1.34 0.72
CA GLY A 116 -5.33 1.22 0.59
C GLY A 116 -4.65 2.54 0.22
N PHE A 117 -5.36 3.44 -0.46
CA PHE A 117 -4.92 4.80 -0.73
C PHE A 117 -5.48 5.82 0.28
N ALA A 118 -6.75 5.69 0.65
CA ALA A 118 -7.42 6.70 1.48
C ALA A 118 -6.90 6.73 2.93
N GLN A 119 -6.78 5.57 3.59
CA GLN A 119 -6.36 5.49 5.00
C GLN A 119 -5.01 6.14 5.30
N PRO A 120 -3.90 5.89 4.56
CA PRO A 120 -2.63 6.53 4.86
C PRO A 120 -2.71 8.07 4.72
N LEU A 121 -3.51 8.59 3.79
CA LEU A 121 -3.72 10.04 3.65
C LEU A 121 -4.52 10.60 4.84
N GLU A 122 -5.57 9.92 5.27
CA GLU A 122 -6.38 10.32 6.43
C GLU A 122 -5.57 10.29 7.73
N PHE A 123 -4.92 9.17 8.01
CA PHE A 123 -4.19 8.95 9.26
C PHE A 123 -2.97 9.88 9.37
N LEU A 124 -2.19 10.02 8.29
CA LEU A 124 -0.90 10.71 8.33
C LEU A 124 -0.97 12.19 7.95
N LEU A 125 -1.93 12.59 7.11
CA LEU A 125 -2.07 13.98 6.65
C LEU A 125 -3.37 14.65 7.15
N GLY A 126 -4.36 13.86 7.57
CA GLY A 126 -5.66 14.38 8.03
C GLY A 126 -6.68 14.57 6.93
N GLY A 127 -6.51 13.93 5.77
CA GLY A 127 -7.48 13.92 4.70
C GLY A 127 -6.86 13.74 3.31
N LEU A 128 -7.70 13.46 2.32
CA LEU A 128 -7.29 13.21 0.93
C LEU A 128 -6.71 14.46 0.22
N ASP A 129 -7.15 15.64 0.64
CA ASP A 129 -6.99 16.91 -0.10
C ASP A 129 -5.91 17.85 0.49
N LYS A 130 -5.04 17.35 1.38
CA LYS A 130 -4.11 18.19 2.15
C LYS A 130 -2.83 18.55 1.41
N VAL A 131 -2.35 17.68 0.54
CA VAL A 131 -1.11 17.84 -0.23
C VAL A 131 -1.32 17.21 -1.61
N PRO A 132 -0.79 17.77 -2.72
CA PRO A 132 -0.87 17.12 -4.02
C PRO A 132 -0.32 15.69 -4.00
N VAL A 133 -1.03 14.75 -4.64
CA VAL A 133 -0.70 13.31 -4.60
C VAL A 133 -0.44 12.78 -6.01
N LEU A 134 0.66 12.04 -6.18
CA LEU A 134 0.86 11.12 -7.30
C LEU A 134 0.51 9.70 -6.83
N PRO A 135 -0.70 9.19 -7.11
CA PRO A 135 -1.12 7.86 -6.69
C PRO A 135 -0.58 6.79 -7.65
N VAL A 136 0.16 5.83 -7.12
CA VAL A 136 0.81 4.74 -7.86
C VAL A 136 0.28 3.40 -7.36
N PHE A 137 -0.55 2.78 -8.18
CA PHE A 137 -0.99 1.40 -7.97
C PHE A 137 0.15 0.42 -8.24
N ILE A 138 0.34 -0.51 -7.31
CA ILE A 138 1.20 -1.68 -7.49
C ILE A 138 0.35 -2.92 -7.24
N ASN A 139 0.26 -3.80 -8.24
CA ASN A 139 -0.52 -5.02 -8.12
C ASN A 139 0.07 -5.96 -7.05
N GLY A 140 -0.64 -6.09 -5.93
CA GLY A 140 -0.35 -7.01 -4.83
C GLY A 140 -1.34 -8.17 -4.71
N VAL A 141 -2.37 -8.21 -5.55
CA VAL A 141 -3.55 -9.06 -5.31
C VAL A 141 -3.81 -10.06 -6.43
N ALA A 142 -3.78 -9.61 -7.69
CA ALA A 142 -4.22 -10.40 -8.83
C ALA A 142 -3.03 -10.99 -9.60
N THR A 143 -2.95 -12.31 -9.72
CA THR A 143 -1.86 -12.95 -10.48
C THR A 143 -2.01 -12.71 -12.00
N PRO A 144 -0.90 -12.56 -12.76
CA PRO A 144 0.51 -12.58 -12.33
C PRO A 144 0.94 -11.28 -11.62
N LEU A 145 1.80 -11.42 -10.60
CA LEU A 145 2.27 -10.30 -9.77
C LEU A 145 3.67 -9.82 -10.20
N PRO A 146 3.97 -8.52 -10.12
CA PRO A 146 5.35 -8.03 -10.31
C PRO A 146 6.27 -8.59 -9.22
N GLY A 147 7.52 -8.90 -9.56
CA GLY A 147 8.55 -9.25 -8.57
C GLY A 147 9.12 -8.03 -7.84
N PHE A 148 9.91 -8.27 -6.79
CA PHE A 148 10.59 -7.21 -6.03
C PHE A 148 11.54 -6.38 -6.90
N GLN A 149 12.33 -7.02 -7.77
CA GLN A 149 13.26 -6.33 -8.66
C GLN A 149 12.56 -5.28 -9.53
N ARG A 150 11.45 -5.67 -10.19
CA ARG A 150 10.71 -4.75 -11.07
C ARG A 150 10.07 -3.61 -10.27
N THR A 151 9.62 -3.90 -9.04
CA THR A 151 9.05 -2.89 -8.15
C THR A 151 10.10 -1.89 -7.65
N ARG A 152 11.29 -2.37 -7.29
CA ARG A 152 12.43 -1.53 -6.93
C ARG A 152 12.81 -0.59 -8.08
N MET A 153 12.90 -1.12 -9.31
CA MET A 153 13.20 -0.31 -10.50
C MET A 153 12.14 0.79 -10.74
N LEU A 154 10.85 0.49 -10.52
CA LEU A 154 9.77 1.49 -10.57
C LEU A 154 10.00 2.59 -9.54
N GLY A 155 10.21 2.21 -8.28
CA GLY A 155 10.46 3.15 -7.18
C GLY A 155 11.66 4.06 -7.45
N GLU A 156 12.77 3.50 -7.91
CA GLU A 156 13.95 4.29 -8.30
C GLU A 156 13.68 5.22 -9.50
N ALA A 157 12.87 4.80 -10.49
CA ALA A 157 12.53 5.65 -11.63
C ALA A 157 11.72 6.87 -11.19
N ILE A 158 10.74 6.68 -10.30
CA ILE A 158 9.94 7.77 -9.73
C ILE A 158 10.78 8.63 -8.79
N GLY A 159 11.65 8.02 -7.97
CA GLY A 159 12.59 8.74 -7.10
C GLY A 159 13.52 9.66 -7.91
N ARG A 160 14.14 9.15 -8.99
CA ARG A 160 14.99 9.96 -9.88
C ARG A 160 14.25 11.10 -10.55
N PHE A 161 12.99 10.89 -10.96
CA PHE A 161 12.17 11.97 -11.49
C PHE A 161 11.89 13.04 -10.43
N THR A 162 11.38 12.62 -9.28
CA THR A 162 10.95 13.53 -8.21
C THR A 162 12.10 14.30 -7.57
N SER A 163 13.33 13.76 -7.56
CA SER A 163 14.52 14.48 -7.08
C SER A 163 14.83 15.72 -7.92
N THR A 164 14.40 15.77 -9.19
CA THR A 164 14.61 16.94 -10.06
C THR A 164 13.65 18.11 -9.81
N LEU A 165 12.60 17.91 -9.01
CA LEU A 165 11.49 18.87 -8.88
C LEU A 165 11.76 20.04 -7.94
N ASN A 166 12.87 20.01 -7.19
CA ASN A 166 13.17 20.96 -6.11
C ASN A 166 11.99 21.12 -5.13
N LYS A 167 11.38 20.01 -4.73
CA LYS A 167 10.27 19.92 -3.78
C LYS A 167 10.64 19.07 -2.57
N ARG A 168 9.96 19.30 -1.44
CA ARG A 168 9.93 18.38 -0.30
C ARG A 168 8.96 17.25 -0.61
N VAL A 169 9.50 16.09 -0.98
CA VAL A 169 8.70 14.95 -1.45
C VAL A 169 8.51 13.95 -0.30
N LEU A 170 7.25 13.62 -0.01
CA LEU A 170 6.88 12.53 0.89
C LEU A 170 6.56 11.28 0.07
N PHE A 171 7.30 10.21 0.30
CA PHE A 171 6.95 8.88 -0.20
C PHE A 171 6.09 8.17 0.84
N LEU A 172 4.97 7.59 0.42
CA LEU A 172 4.13 6.74 1.25
C LEU A 172 4.09 5.33 0.67
N GLY A 173 4.35 4.33 1.52
CA GLY A 173 4.18 2.91 1.20
C GLY A 173 3.03 2.33 2.01
N SER A 174 1.94 1.96 1.35
CA SER A 174 0.74 1.47 2.03
C SER A 174 0.64 -0.06 1.94
N GLY A 175 0.36 -0.72 3.06
CA GLY A 175 -0.01 -2.15 3.11
C GLY A 175 0.90 -3.03 3.96
N GLY A 176 0.67 -4.34 3.87
CA GLY A 176 1.44 -5.35 4.57
C GLY A 176 1.11 -5.50 6.06
N LEU A 177 1.91 -6.26 6.83
CA LEU A 177 3.03 -7.11 6.39
C LEU A 177 2.53 -8.52 6.10
N SER A 178 2.95 -9.55 6.84
CA SER A 178 2.42 -10.90 6.69
C SER A 178 0.91 -10.94 6.95
N HIS A 179 0.14 -11.44 5.97
CA HIS A 179 -1.29 -11.70 6.11
C HIS A 179 -1.91 -12.41 4.90
N GLN A 180 -3.11 -12.96 5.11
CA GLN A 180 -3.97 -13.46 4.04
C GLN A 180 -5.47 -13.46 4.43
N PRO A 181 -6.16 -12.31 4.34
CA PRO A 181 -7.63 -12.24 4.43
C PRO A 181 -8.31 -13.03 3.29
N PRO A 182 -9.63 -13.26 3.38
CA PRO A 182 -10.39 -13.99 2.36
C PRO A 182 -10.54 -13.16 1.07
N VAL A 183 -9.50 -13.17 0.24
CA VAL A 183 -9.50 -12.56 -1.10
C VAL A 183 -9.88 -13.61 -2.14
N PRO A 184 -10.86 -13.34 -3.03
CA PRO A 184 -11.26 -14.29 -4.05
C PRO A 184 -10.17 -14.51 -5.11
N GLU A 185 -9.94 -15.76 -5.48
CA GLU A 185 -9.02 -16.15 -6.54
C GLU A 185 -9.79 -16.54 -7.80
N LEU A 186 -9.48 -15.92 -8.95
CA LEU A 186 -10.19 -16.16 -10.21
C LEU A 186 -10.23 -17.65 -10.60
N ALA A 187 -9.15 -18.39 -10.34
CA ALA A 187 -9.04 -19.82 -10.64
C ALA A 187 -9.99 -20.70 -9.81
N LYS A 188 -10.46 -20.22 -8.65
CA LYS A 188 -11.34 -20.95 -7.72
C LYS A 188 -12.75 -20.36 -7.61
N ALA A 189 -12.97 -19.22 -8.26
CA ALA A 189 -14.22 -18.48 -8.19
C ALA A 189 -15.35 -19.21 -8.94
N ASP A 190 -16.55 -19.20 -8.36
CA ASP A 190 -17.78 -19.60 -9.06
C ASP A 190 -18.15 -18.60 -10.16
N ALA A 191 -19.16 -18.90 -10.97
CA ALA A 191 -19.54 -18.06 -12.11
C ALA A 191 -19.85 -16.60 -11.71
N HIS A 192 -20.49 -16.39 -10.56
CA HIS A 192 -20.86 -15.05 -10.09
C HIS A 192 -19.64 -14.27 -9.61
N MET A 193 -18.77 -14.88 -8.82
CA MET A 193 -17.52 -14.25 -8.37
C MET A 193 -16.56 -14.02 -9.53
N ARG A 194 -16.53 -14.90 -10.53
CA ARG A 194 -15.74 -14.71 -11.76
C ARG A 194 -16.21 -13.48 -12.53
N ASP A 195 -17.51 -13.29 -12.68
CA ASP A 195 -18.06 -12.10 -13.33
C ASP A 195 -17.63 -10.81 -12.60
N ARG A 196 -17.73 -10.79 -11.26
CA ARG A 196 -17.26 -9.67 -10.43
C ARG A 196 -15.77 -9.39 -10.63
N LEU A 197 -14.94 -10.42 -10.59
CA LEU A 197 -13.50 -10.32 -10.79
C LEU A 197 -13.12 -9.89 -12.21
N LEU A 198 -13.96 -10.13 -13.20
CA LEU A 198 -13.79 -9.74 -14.60
C LEU A 198 -14.40 -8.36 -14.92
N GLY A 199 -14.58 -7.50 -13.91
CA GLY A 199 -14.86 -6.08 -14.08
C GLY A 199 -16.27 -5.65 -13.65
N SER A 200 -17.24 -6.55 -13.55
CA SER A 200 -18.60 -6.18 -13.08
C SER A 200 -18.61 -5.79 -11.59
N GLY A 201 -17.50 -6.04 -10.88
CA GLY A 201 -17.29 -5.62 -9.49
C GLY A 201 -17.10 -4.12 -9.31
N LYS A 202 -16.82 -3.36 -10.38
CA LYS A 202 -16.65 -1.89 -10.32
C LYS A 202 -17.91 -1.18 -9.82
N ASP A 203 -19.07 -1.68 -10.25
CA ASP A 203 -20.38 -1.12 -9.92
C ASP A 203 -21.16 -2.05 -8.98
N LEU A 204 -20.49 -2.57 -7.95
CA LEU A 204 -21.12 -3.43 -6.94
C LEU A 204 -22.31 -2.72 -6.25
N PRO A 205 -23.50 -3.34 -6.18
CA PRO A 205 -24.61 -2.81 -5.37
C PRO A 205 -24.20 -2.66 -3.90
N ALA A 206 -24.79 -1.68 -3.20
CA ALA A 206 -24.46 -1.41 -1.79
C ALA A 206 -24.60 -2.66 -0.90
N SER A 207 -25.65 -3.46 -1.10
CA SER A 207 -25.86 -4.72 -0.37
C SER A 207 -24.77 -5.76 -0.62
N GLU A 208 -24.20 -5.82 -1.83
CA GLU A 208 -23.09 -6.74 -2.12
C GLU A 208 -21.77 -6.25 -1.52
N ARG A 209 -21.56 -4.92 -1.48
CA ARG A 209 -20.42 -4.33 -0.77
C ARG A 209 -20.49 -4.61 0.73
N GLU A 210 -21.66 -4.45 1.34
CA GLU A 210 -21.90 -4.79 2.75
C GLU A 210 -21.64 -6.28 3.03
N LEU A 211 -22.14 -7.18 2.16
CA LEU A 211 -21.86 -8.62 2.29
C LEU A 211 -20.37 -8.94 2.16
N ARG A 212 -19.67 -8.26 1.25
CA ARG A 212 -18.22 -8.42 1.09
C ARG A 212 -17.48 -7.96 2.35
N GLN A 213 -17.84 -6.79 2.88
CA GLN A 213 -17.28 -6.27 4.14
C GLN A 213 -17.53 -7.22 5.31
N GLN A 214 -18.77 -7.71 5.47
CA GLN A 214 -19.12 -8.65 6.53
C GLN A 214 -18.33 -9.95 6.44
N ARG A 215 -18.01 -10.45 5.24
CA ARG A 215 -17.16 -11.64 5.07
C ARG A 215 -15.75 -11.43 5.62
N VAL A 216 -15.17 -10.23 5.44
CA VAL A 216 -13.83 -9.91 5.96
C VAL A 216 -13.89 -9.77 7.49
N ILE A 217 -14.89 -9.07 8.03
CA ILE A 217 -15.14 -8.94 9.47
C ILE A 217 -15.29 -10.31 10.13
N SER A 218 -16.18 -11.15 9.61
CA SER A 218 -16.40 -12.49 10.19
C SER A 218 -15.23 -13.45 9.99
N ALA A 219 -14.34 -13.21 9.02
CA ALA A 219 -13.09 -13.96 8.93
C ALA A 219 -12.11 -13.52 10.03
N ALA A 220 -12.07 -12.23 10.36
CA ALA A 220 -11.25 -11.70 11.44
C ALA A 220 -11.71 -12.23 12.81
N GLU A 221 -13.02 -12.18 13.10
CA GLU A 221 -13.60 -12.74 14.33
C GLU A 221 -13.20 -14.21 14.53
N LYS A 222 -13.30 -15.02 13.48
CA LYS A 222 -12.89 -16.44 13.52
C LYS A 222 -11.38 -16.61 13.68
N PHE A 223 -10.58 -15.72 13.11
CA PHE A 223 -9.12 -15.77 13.22
C PHE A 223 -8.64 -15.41 14.62
N VAL A 224 -9.34 -14.51 15.32
CA VAL A 224 -9.11 -14.21 16.74
C VAL A 224 -9.39 -15.43 17.61
N GLU A 225 -10.48 -16.16 17.34
CA GLU A 225 -10.83 -17.39 18.07
C GLU A 225 -9.88 -18.56 17.75
N ASP A 226 -9.54 -18.76 16.48
CA ASP A 226 -8.64 -19.82 16.01
C ASP A 226 -7.77 -19.32 14.84
N GLN A 227 -6.50 -19.04 15.13
CA GLN A 227 -5.52 -18.57 14.15
C GLN A 227 -5.16 -19.60 13.07
N ARG A 228 -5.72 -20.82 13.09
CA ARG A 228 -5.57 -21.81 12.00
C ARG A 228 -6.60 -21.62 10.89
N THR A 229 -7.57 -20.72 11.07
CA THR A 229 -8.63 -20.46 10.08
C THR A 229 -8.13 -19.71 8.84
N LEU A 230 -7.00 -19.01 8.93
CA LEU A 230 -6.34 -18.30 7.83
C LEU A 230 -4.84 -18.61 7.82
N HIS A 231 -4.13 -18.07 6.83
CA HIS A 231 -2.67 -18.14 6.82
C HIS A 231 -2.12 -17.45 8.07
N PRO A 232 -1.19 -18.07 8.82
CA PRO A 232 -0.64 -17.47 10.01
C PRO A 232 0.14 -16.19 9.70
N LEU A 233 0.10 -15.25 10.63
CA LEU A 233 1.03 -14.11 10.65
C LEU A 233 2.45 -14.64 10.89
N ASN A 234 3.45 -13.96 10.33
CA ASN A 234 4.85 -14.34 10.41
C ASN A 234 5.72 -13.18 10.97
N PRO A 235 5.71 -12.97 12.30
CA PRO A 235 6.54 -11.96 12.96
C PRO A 235 8.04 -12.03 12.67
N ILE A 236 8.57 -13.24 12.45
CA ILE A 236 9.99 -13.43 12.17
C ILE A 236 10.31 -12.83 10.79
N TRP A 237 9.54 -13.23 9.77
CA TRP A 237 9.69 -12.70 8.42
C TRP A 237 9.46 -11.18 8.37
N ASP A 238 8.41 -10.69 9.02
CA ASP A 238 8.07 -9.27 9.04
C ASP A 238 9.20 -8.41 9.61
N ASN A 239 9.78 -8.84 10.73
CA ASN A 239 10.91 -8.14 11.33
C ASN A 239 12.20 -8.24 10.52
N GLN A 240 12.41 -9.35 9.80
CA GLN A 240 13.54 -9.49 8.86
C GLN A 240 13.37 -8.55 7.67
N PHE A 241 12.17 -8.50 7.08
CA PHE A 241 11.83 -7.60 5.99
C PHE A 241 12.06 -6.14 6.40
N MET A 242 11.51 -5.69 7.53
CA MET A 242 11.74 -4.32 8.02
C MET A 242 13.22 -4.03 8.28
N THR A 243 13.99 -5.01 8.78
CA THR A 243 15.44 -4.86 8.98
C THR A 243 16.18 -4.67 7.65
N LEU A 244 15.81 -5.40 6.59
CA LEU A 244 16.38 -5.21 5.25
C LEU A 244 16.09 -3.80 4.72
N LEU A 245 14.87 -3.29 4.94
CA LEU A 245 14.51 -1.93 4.57
C LEU A 245 15.37 -0.91 5.32
N GLU A 246 15.48 -1.00 6.64
CA GLU A 246 16.27 -0.06 7.47
C GLU A 246 17.76 -0.05 7.13
N GLN A 247 18.31 -1.20 6.75
CA GLN A 247 19.72 -1.33 6.37
C GLN A 247 20.00 -0.94 4.91
N GLY A 248 18.96 -0.59 4.14
CA GLY A 248 19.09 -0.26 2.71
C GLY A 248 19.48 -1.46 1.86
N ARG A 249 19.19 -2.68 2.32
CA ARG A 249 19.55 -3.96 1.68
C ARG A 249 18.39 -4.51 0.84
N ILE A 250 17.57 -3.62 0.29
CA ILE A 250 16.33 -3.98 -0.41
C ILE A 250 16.56 -4.83 -1.68
N GLN A 251 17.75 -4.78 -2.26
CA GLN A 251 18.15 -5.60 -3.41
C GLN A 251 18.19 -7.09 -3.08
N GLU A 252 18.34 -7.48 -1.81
CA GLU A 252 18.30 -8.89 -1.40
C GLU A 252 16.92 -9.51 -1.62
N LEU A 253 15.87 -8.70 -1.64
CA LEU A 253 14.52 -9.16 -1.94
C LEU A 253 14.33 -9.52 -3.42
N ASP A 254 15.21 -9.06 -4.32
CA ASP A 254 15.08 -9.31 -5.76
C ASP A 254 15.13 -10.81 -6.11
N ALA A 255 15.79 -11.62 -5.27
CA ALA A 255 15.88 -13.06 -5.43
C ALA A 255 14.65 -13.82 -4.91
N VAL A 256 13.79 -13.18 -4.11
CA VAL A 256 12.61 -13.81 -3.51
C VAL A 256 11.51 -13.92 -4.56
N SER A 257 11.10 -15.16 -4.85
CA SER A 257 10.01 -15.42 -5.80
C SER A 257 8.64 -15.06 -5.20
N ASN A 258 7.64 -14.85 -6.05
CA ASN A 258 6.29 -14.56 -5.57
C ASN A 258 5.70 -15.78 -4.84
N GLU A 259 5.97 -16.98 -5.34
CA GLU A 259 5.53 -18.25 -4.78
C GLU A 259 6.12 -18.47 -3.39
N GLU A 260 7.41 -18.20 -3.24
CA GLU A 260 8.10 -18.27 -1.94
C GLU A 260 7.53 -17.26 -0.95
N LEU A 261 7.34 -15.99 -1.35
CA LEU A 261 6.75 -14.99 -0.46
C LEU A 261 5.34 -15.37 -0.01
N SER A 262 4.50 -15.82 -0.96
CA SER A 262 3.15 -16.31 -0.67
C SER A 262 3.15 -17.47 0.33
N ALA A 263 4.11 -18.39 0.24
CA ALA A 263 4.22 -19.53 1.14
C ALA A 263 4.74 -19.15 2.54
N ILE A 264 5.61 -18.14 2.64
CA ILE A 264 6.22 -17.72 3.90
C ILE A 264 5.26 -16.85 4.71
N ALA A 265 4.57 -15.90 4.06
CA ALA A 265 3.91 -14.80 4.73
C ALA A 265 2.43 -14.64 4.35
N GLY A 266 1.93 -15.40 3.38
CA GLY A 266 0.56 -15.30 2.88
C GLY A 266 0.44 -14.43 1.63
N LYS A 267 -0.58 -14.70 0.82
CA LYS A 267 -0.76 -14.09 -0.51
C LYS A 267 -0.98 -12.57 -0.48
N SER A 268 -1.60 -12.02 0.56
CA SER A 268 -1.80 -10.56 0.64
C SER A 268 -0.54 -9.82 1.08
N THR A 269 0.50 -10.53 1.53
CA THR A 269 1.81 -9.92 1.83
C THR A 269 2.45 -9.23 0.62
N HIS A 270 2.06 -9.56 -0.60
CA HIS A 270 2.62 -8.93 -1.80
C HIS A 270 2.46 -7.40 -1.84
N GLU A 271 1.58 -6.83 -1.02
CA GLU A 271 1.45 -5.39 -0.83
C GLU A 271 2.71 -4.74 -0.25
N ILE A 272 3.59 -5.47 0.45
CA ILE A 272 4.88 -4.94 0.95
C ILE A 272 5.81 -4.46 -0.17
N LYS A 273 5.50 -4.80 -1.43
CA LYS A 273 6.17 -4.23 -2.60
C LYS A 273 6.01 -2.72 -2.69
N THR A 274 4.94 -2.14 -2.13
CA THR A 274 4.79 -0.68 -2.03
C THR A 274 5.84 -0.06 -1.10
N TRP A 275 6.19 -0.74 -0.01
CA TRP A 275 7.26 -0.32 0.89
C TRP A 275 8.61 -0.39 0.16
N VAL A 276 8.85 -1.44 -0.62
CA VAL A 276 10.06 -1.57 -1.45
C VAL A 276 10.15 -0.45 -2.49
N ALA A 277 9.06 -0.12 -3.19
CA ALA A 277 9.05 1.01 -4.12
C ALA A 277 9.38 2.34 -3.42
N ALA A 278 8.83 2.54 -2.22
CA ALA A 278 9.02 3.77 -1.47
C ALA A 278 10.46 3.91 -0.92
N PHE A 279 11.05 2.82 -0.40
CA PHE A 279 12.46 2.77 -0.01
C PHE A 279 13.42 2.89 -1.20
N ALA A 280 13.06 2.30 -2.34
CA ALA A 280 13.80 2.45 -3.58
C ALA A 280 13.77 3.90 -4.07
N ALA A 281 12.64 4.60 -3.93
CA ALA A 281 12.51 6.00 -4.30
C ALA A 281 13.34 6.94 -3.41
N ILE A 282 13.29 6.81 -2.08
CA ILE A 282 14.09 7.66 -1.19
C ILE A 282 15.60 7.42 -1.37
N SER A 283 16.02 6.20 -1.77
CA SER A 283 17.44 5.89 -2.02
C SER A 283 18.07 6.74 -3.13
N THR A 284 17.26 7.28 -4.05
CA THR A 284 17.74 8.14 -5.14
C THR A 284 18.03 9.58 -4.70
N PHE A 285 17.71 9.94 -3.45
CA PHE A 285 17.97 11.26 -2.87
C PHE A 285 19.30 11.32 -2.12
N GLY A 286 20.05 10.22 -2.07
CA GLY A 286 21.35 10.12 -1.39
C GLY A 286 21.25 9.30 -0.10
N ASN A 287 22.11 9.63 0.87
CA ASN A 287 22.08 8.96 2.16
C ASN A 287 20.78 9.28 2.90
N TRP A 288 20.27 8.29 3.61
CA TRP A 288 19.08 8.42 4.44
C TRP A 288 19.24 7.53 5.66
N ARG A 289 18.43 7.78 6.68
CA ARG A 289 18.37 6.98 7.90
C ARG A 289 16.92 6.64 8.23
N SER A 290 16.69 5.44 8.76
CA SER A 290 15.38 5.03 9.26
C SER A 290 15.08 5.64 10.64
N GLU A 291 13.80 5.76 10.96
CA GLU A 291 13.30 6.14 12.28
C GLU A 291 11.85 5.64 12.48
N GLY A 292 11.37 5.63 13.72
CA GLY A 292 9.96 5.34 14.00
C GLY A 292 9.49 3.92 13.62
N ARG A 293 10.39 2.93 13.66
CA ARG A 293 10.04 1.52 13.46
C ARG A 293 9.04 1.06 14.50
N TYR A 294 7.98 0.40 14.03
CA TYR A 294 6.97 -0.25 14.84
C TYR A 294 6.52 -1.55 14.17
N TYR A 295 6.34 -2.60 14.96
CA TYR A 295 5.78 -3.86 14.49
C TYR A 295 4.97 -4.54 15.57
N ARG A 296 3.78 -5.04 15.21
CA ARG A 296 2.97 -5.91 16.07
C ARG A 296 2.09 -6.85 15.25
N PRO A 297 2.03 -8.16 15.56
CA PRO A 297 0.98 -9.01 15.02
C PRO A 297 -0.35 -8.66 15.68
N ILE A 298 -1.36 -8.33 14.86
CA ILE A 298 -2.70 -7.97 15.32
C ILE A 298 -3.71 -8.91 14.62
N PRO A 299 -4.04 -10.06 15.24
CA PRO A 299 -4.99 -11.02 14.67
C PRO A 299 -6.36 -10.42 14.36
N GLU A 300 -6.83 -9.49 15.18
CA GLU A 300 -8.10 -8.78 15.02
C GLU A 300 -8.17 -8.02 13.68
N TRP A 301 -7.03 -7.57 13.17
CA TRP A 301 -6.89 -6.90 11.89
C TRP A 301 -6.36 -7.81 10.78
N ILE A 302 -6.17 -9.10 11.07
CA ILE A 302 -5.56 -10.10 10.19
C ILE A 302 -4.25 -9.56 9.60
N ALA A 303 -3.40 -8.94 10.42
CA ALA A 303 -2.20 -8.29 9.90
C ALA A 303 -1.01 -8.33 10.86
N GLY A 304 0.18 -8.61 10.32
CA GLY A 304 1.42 -8.10 10.88
C GLY A 304 1.46 -6.59 10.69
N PHE A 305 0.96 -5.83 11.65
CA PHE A 305 0.84 -4.38 11.53
C PHE A 305 2.22 -3.72 11.70
N GLY A 306 2.61 -2.91 10.71
CA GLY A 306 3.91 -2.26 10.67
C GLY A 306 3.83 -0.77 10.41
N SER A 307 4.81 -0.04 10.93
CA SER A 307 5.11 1.35 10.58
C SER A 307 6.62 1.56 10.51
N LEU A 308 7.09 2.29 9.50
CA LEU A 308 8.50 2.62 9.36
C LEU A 308 8.71 3.94 8.61
N SER A 309 9.49 4.86 9.18
CA SER A 309 9.89 6.09 8.50
C SER A 309 11.35 6.05 8.04
N ALA A 310 11.69 6.88 7.07
CA ALA A 310 13.07 7.25 6.76
C ALA A 310 13.15 8.71 6.30
N ARG A 311 14.32 9.32 6.49
CA ARG A 311 14.59 10.70 6.04
C ARG A 311 15.98 10.81 5.44
N THR A 312 16.11 11.64 4.41
CA THR A 312 17.42 11.96 3.81
C THR A 312 18.32 12.66 4.83
N GLU A 313 19.60 12.28 4.86
CA GLU A 313 20.64 12.99 5.60
C GLU A 313 21.20 14.11 4.71
N ASN A 314 21.40 15.30 5.30
CA ASN A 314 22.00 16.44 4.61
C ASN A 314 23.51 16.27 4.44
#